data_AF-A0A8J3Z6T3-F1
#
_entry.id   AF-A0A8J3Z6T3-F1
#
_cell.length_a   1.000
_cell.length_b   1.000
_cell.length_c   1.000
_cell.angle_alpha   90.00
_cell.angle_beta   90.00
_cell.angle_gamma   90.00
#
_symmetry.space_group_name_H-M   'P 1'
#
loop_
_entity.id
_entity.type
_entity.pdbx_description
1 polymer ?
#
loop_
_entity_poly.entity_id
_entity_poly.type
_entity_poly.pdbx_seq_one_letter_code
_entity_poly.pdbx_strand_id
1 'polypeptide(L)'
;MARAVFLEHGFARTTMDAVAARARISKASLYQAHPSKDALFAAVVRDWAARGRDAMRPHLDLFLRTDDTASALLTLARTMQAGILSADVLRMRRLVASEAGRFPEVAAGYVADSWDRNIANLGAALGELDRRGRIRTGDPVTAAQQFTWLVVAAPLNDRTLRGDDTPPDRADLDTIAIAAVDTFLARYGP
;
A
#
# COMPACT_ATOMS: atom_id res chain seq x y z
N MET A 1 12.19 10.90 -8.95
CA MET A 1 13.01 10.92 -10.20
C MET A 1 13.59 9.54 -10.52
N ALA A 2 14.44 8.94 -9.66
CA ALA A 2 14.90 7.56 -9.85
C ALA A 2 13.77 6.53 -9.94
N ARG A 3 12.74 6.66 -9.07
CA ARG A 3 11.52 5.82 -9.11
C ARG A 3 10.91 5.74 -10.51
N ALA A 4 10.74 6.87 -11.19
CA ALA A 4 10.11 6.91 -12.50
C ALA A 4 10.92 6.11 -13.54
N VAL A 5 12.25 6.22 -13.52
CA VAL A 5 13.13 5.47 -14.42
C VAL A 5 13.04 3.96 -14.15
N PHE A 6 13.03 3.55 -12.89
CA PHE A 6 12.82 2.14 -12.54
C PHE A 6 11.44 1.62 -12.91
N LEU A 7 10.38 2.41 -12.76
CA LEU A 7 9.04 2.03 -13.18
C LEU A 7 8.91 1.92 -14.71
N GLU A 8 9.62 2.78 -15.45
CA GLU A 8 9.61 2.82 -16.92
C GLU A 8 10.42 1.67 -17.53
N HIS A 9 11.57 1.33 -16.95
CA HIS A 9 12.52 0.41 -17.56
C HIS A 9 12.70 -0.90 -16.80
N GLY A 10 12.19 -1.01 -15.58
CA GLY A 10 12.54 -2.08 -14.65
C GLY A 10 13.97 -1.93 -14.09
N PHE A 11 14.35 -2.81 -13.18
CA PHE A 11 15.68 -2.75 -12.56
C PHE A 11 16.80 -3.04 -13.56
N ALA A 12 16.65 -4.10 -14.37
CA ALA A 12 17.71 -4.58 -15.27
C ALA A 12 18.15 -3.51 -16.29
N ARG A 13 17.19 -2.87 -16.97
CA ARG A 13 17.46 -1.88 -18.03
C ARG A 13 17.74 -0.47 -17.51
N THR A 14 17.51 -0.20 -16.22
CA THR A 14 17.88 1.08 -15.62
C THR A 14 19.40 1.18 -15.46
N THR A 15 19.96 2.34 -15.81
CA THR A 15 21.37 2.69 -15.58
C THR A 15 21.46 3.92 -14.67
N MET A 16 22.58 4.05 -13.94
CA MET A 16 22.85 5.23 -13.13
C MET A 16 22.91 6.51 -13.98
N ASP A 17 23.35 6.40 -15.23
CA ASP A 17 23.44 7.52 -16.17
C ASP A 17 22.06 8.01 -16.59
N ALA A 18 21.13 7.08 -16.88
CA ALA A 18 19.75 7.44 -17.18
C ALA A 18 19.06 8.13 -15.99
N VAL A 19 19.34 7.67 -14.77
CA VAL A 19 18.82 8.31 -13.54
C VAL A 19 19.40 9.70 -13.35
N ALA A 20 20.72 9.86 -13.46
CA ALA A 20 21.38 11.16 -13.32
C ALA A 20 20.87 12.16 -14.37
N ALA A 21 20.73 11.73 -15.62
CA ALA A 21 20.16 12.53 -16.70
C ALA A 21 18.71 12.95 -16.41
N ARG A 22 17.85 12.02 -15.96
CA ARG A 22 16.46 12.32 -15.59
C ARG A 22 16.37 13.27 -14.40
N ALA A 23 17.29 13.15 -13.45
CA ALA A 23 17.34 13.99 -12.25
C ALA A 23 18.06 15.33 -12.46
N ARG A 24 18.68 15.55 -13.63
CA ARG A 24 19.49 16.74 -13.95
C ARG A 24 20.60 16.97 -12.92
N ILE A 25 21.24 15.90 -12.46
CA ILE A 25 22.39 15.94 -11.54
C ILE A 25 23.61 15.28 -12.18
N SER A 26 24.81 15.57 -11.66
CA SER A 26 26.02 14.89 -12.12
C SER A 26 26.02 13.42 -11.70
N LYS A 27 26.66 12.57 -12.52
CA LYS A 27 26.90 11.17 -12.18
C LYS A 27 27.63 11.05 -10.84
N ALA A 28 28.66 11.87 -10.62
CA ALA A 28 29.43 11.88 -9.38
C ALA A 28 28.55 12.15 -8.14
N SER A 29 27.64 13.12 -8.23
CA SER A 29 26.68 13.44 -7.15
C SER A 29 25.74 12.28 -6.85
N LEU A 30 25.26 11.58 -7.89
CA LEU A 30 24.40 10.40 -7.71
C LEU A 30 25.15 9.26 -7.01
N TYR A 31 26.40 8.98 -7.42
CA TYR A 31 27.22 7.94 -6.80
C TYR A 31 27.62 8.29 -5.35
N GLN A 32 27.81 9.58 -5.04
CA GLN A 32 28.06 10.03 -3.68
C GLN A 32 26.87 9.75 -2.75
N ALA A 33 25.64 9.95 -3.23
CA ALA A 33 24.42 9.66 -2.46
C ALA A 33 24.08 8.15 -2.44
N HIS A 34 24.32 7.46 -3.56
CA HIS A 34 23.98 6.05 -3.74
C HIS A 34 25.13 5.34 -4.49
N PRO A 35 25.97 4.56 -3.80
CA PRO A 35 27.21 4.03 -4.37
C PRO A 35 27.00 2.99 -5.49
N SER A 36 25.79 2.47 -5.65
CA SER A 36 25.44 1.51 -6.71
C SER A 36 23.97 1.63 -7.12
N LYS A 37 23.63 1.05 -8.27
CA LYS A 37 22.24 0.92 -8.73
C LYS A 37 21.39 0.15 -7.72
N ASP A 38 21.95 -0.89 -7.13
CA ASP A 38 21.31 -1.76 -6.14
C ASP A 38 21.00 -0.95 -4.87
N ALA A 39 21.95 -0.12 -4.39
CA ALA A 39 21.75 0.78 -3.26
C ALA A 39 20.69 1.86 -3.55
N LEU A 40 20.70 2.42 -4.76
CA LEU A 40 19.69 3.37 -5.21
C LEU A 40 18.30 2.74 -5.27
N PHE A 41 18.17 1.53 -5.82
CA PHE A 41 16.90 0.81 -5.91
C PHE A 41 16.33 0.53 -4.52
N ALA A 42 17.16 0.01 -3.60
CA ALA A 42 16.75 -0.23 -2.23
C ALA A 42 16.29 1.07 -1.53
N ALA A 43 16.98 2.20 -1.76
CA ALA A 43 16.57 3.49 -1.23
C ALA A 43 15.22 3.95 -1.82
N VAL A 44 15.00 3.79 -3.12
CA VAL A 44 13.73 4.12 -3.78
C VAL A 44 12.56 3.30 -3.20
N VAL A 45 12.75 2.00 -2.98
CA VAL A 45 11.70 1.13 -2.42
C VAL A 45 11.38 1.51 -0.98
N ARG A 46 12.39 1.76 -0.14
CA ARG A 46 12.19 2.21 1.25
C ARG A 46 11.47 3.56 1.34
N ASP A 47 11.91 4.54 0.54
CA ASP A 47 11.28 5.86 0.45
C ASP A 47 9.83 5.76 -0.05
N TRP A 48 9.55 4.87 -1.00
CA TRP A 48 8.20 4.60 -1.46
C TRP A 48 7.30 4.00 -0.37
N ALA A 49 7.78 2.96 0.33
CA ALA A 49 7.06 2.36 1.45
C ALA A 49 6.76 3.42 2.53
N ALA A 50 7.72 4.29 2.83
CA ALA A 50 7.56 5.37 3.81
C ALA A 50 6.44 6.34 3.47
N ARG A 51 6.40 6.84 2.23
CA ARG A 51 5.35 7.77 1.80
C ARG A 51 3.95 7.17 1.83
N GLY A 52 3.82 5.88 1.47
CA GLY A 52 2.54 5.19 1.51
C GLY A 52 1.93 5.14 2.91
N ARG A 53 2.78 5.00 3.95
CA ARG A 53 2.34 4.99 5.35
C ARG A 53 1.75 6.33 5.79
N ASP A 54 2.44 7.44 5.51
CA ASP A 54 2.02 8.76 5.96
C ASP A 54 0.66 9.17 5.36
N ALA A 55 0.31 8.62 4.19
CA ALA A 55 -0.95 8.89 3.54
C ALA A 55 -2.18 8.30 4.27
N MET A 56 -2.05 7.16 4.96
CA MET A 56 -3.19 6.49 5.61
C MET A 56 -3.56 7.07 6.98
N ARG A 57 -2.58 7.65 7.69
CA ARG A 57 -2.74 8.14 9.08
C ARG A 57 -3.93 9.11 9.27
N PRO A 58 -4.12 10.16 8.44
CA PRO A 58 -5.23 11.09 8.62
C PRO A 58 -6.62 10.43 8.49
N HIS A 59 -6.72 9.36 7.70
CA HIS A 59 -7.97 8.63 7.49
C HIS A 59 -8.30 7.74 8.69
N LEU A 60 -7.30 7.14 9.34
CA LEU A 60 -7.49 6.43 10.60
C LEU A 60 -7.89 7.39 11.73
N ASP A 61 -7.34 8.59 11.77
CA ASP A 61 -7.74 9.61 12.76
C ASP A 61 -9.21 10.03 12.57
N LEU A 62 -9.67 10.16 11.32
CA LEU A 62 -11.09 10.43 11.02
C LEU A 62 -11.99 9.24 11.39
N PHE A 63 -11.55 8.02 11.07
CA PHE A 63 -12.25 6.78 11.40
C PHE A 63 -12.51 6.66 12.90
N LEU A 64 -11.58 7.10 13.75
CA LEU A 64 -11.72 7.09 15.21
C LEU A 64 -12.64 8.18 15.79
N ARG A 65 -13.07 9.17 14.99
CA ARG A 65 -13.88 10.31 15.47
C ARG A 65 -15.38 10.17 15.22
N THR A 66 -15.80 9.18 14.45
CA THR A 66 -17.20 9.02 14.04
C THR A 66 -17.94 8.04 14.94
N ASP A 67 -19.22 8.37 15.17
CA ASP A 67 -20.14 7.48 15.85
C ASP A 67 -20.70 6.40 14.91
N ASP A 68 -20.92 6.71 13.65
CA ASP A 68 -21.39 5.73 12.67
C ASP A 68 -20.22 4.86 12.19
N THR A 69 -20.12 3.65 12.75
CA THR A 69 -19.05 2.70 12.44
C THR A 69 -19.14 2.15 11.01
N ALA A 70 -20.35 1.92 10.49
CA ALA A 70 -20.53 1.39 9.15
C ALA A 70 -20.10 2.41 8.10
N SER A 71 -20.54 3.66 8.24
CA SER A 71 -20.13 4.76 7.36
C SER A 71 -18.62 5.04 7.45
N ALA A 72 -18.03 4.92 8.65
CA ALA A 72 -16.59 5.02 8.86
C ALA A 72 -15.80 3.97 8.08
N LEU A 73 -16.20 2.70 8.21
CA LEU A 73 -15.56 1.57 7.53
C LEU A 73 -15.71 1.70 6.02
N LEU A 74 -16.87 2.12 5.52
CA LEU A 74 -17.08 2.32 4.08
C LEU A 74 -16.19 3.43 3.52
N THR A 75 -16.08 4.55 4.23
CA THR A 75 -15.16 5.64 3.85
C THR A 75 -13.72 5.15 3.83
N LEU A 76 -13.31 4.40 4.86
CA LEU A 76 -11.97 3.83 4.94
C LEU A 76 -11.71 2.81 3.82
N ALA A 77 -12.67 1.94 3.50
CA ALA A 77 -12.56 0.97 2.40
C ALA A 77 -12.31 1.67 1.06
N ARG A 78 -13.06 2.74 0.76
CA ARG A 78 -12.87 3.56 -0.45
C ARG A 78 -11.49 4.21 -0.49
N THR A 79 -11.02 4.75 0.64
CA THR A 79 -9.66 5.29 0.76
C THR A 79 -8.60 4.22 0.51
N MET A 80 -8.76 3.03 1.08
CA MET A 80 -7.85 1.91 0.90
C MET A 80 -7.79 1.48 -0.57
N GLN A 81 -8.93 1.35 -1.24
CA GLN A 81 -8.98 1.03 -2.67
C GLN A 81 -8.27 2.10 -3.50
N ALA A 82 -8.56 3.39 -3.25
CA ALA A 82 -7.92 4.49 -3.99
C ALA A 82 -6.40 4.53 -3.82
N GLY A 83 -5.89 4.20 -2.63
CA GLY A 83 -4.46 4.11 -2.37
C GLY A 83 -3.82 2.85 -2.95
N ILE A 84 -4.29 1.68 -2.53
CA ILE A 84 -3.69 0.37 -2.80
C ILE A 84 -3.80 -0.01 -4.28
N LEU A 85 -4.92 0.34 -4.93
CA LEU A 85 -5.17 0.01 -6.34
C LEU A 85 -4.74 1.13 -7.30
N SER A 86 -4.03 2.16 -6.79
CA SER A 86 -3.47 3.18 -7.66
C SER A 86 -2.39 2.59 -8.58
N ALA A 87 -2.30 3.11 -9.81
CA ALA A 87 -1.35 2.63 -10.80
C ALA A 87 0.11 2.69 -10.30
N ASP A 88 0.50 3.72 -9.55
CA ASP A 88 1.84 3.83 -8.98
C ASP A 88 2.13 2.73 -7.93
N VAL A 89 1.15 2.39 -7.07
CA VAL A 89 1.30 1.31 -6.09
C VAL A 89 1.38 -0.05 -6.79
N LEU A 90 0.51 -0.31 -7.77
CA LEU A 90 0.52 -1.56 -8.54
C LEU A 90 1.83 -1.73 -9.32
N ARG A 91 2.33 -0.67 -9.98
CA ARG A 91 3.63 -0.66 -10.66
C ARG A 91 4.78 -0.96 -9.71
N MET A 92 4.82 -0.30 -8.56
CA MET A 92 5.85 -0.54 -7.55
C MET A 92 5.79 -1.96 -6.99
N ARG A 93 4.57 -2.47 -6.71
CA ARG A 93 4.38 -3.84 -6.24
C ARG A 93 4.93 -4.85 -7.24
N ARG A 94 4.62 -4.69 -8.53
CA ARG A 94 5.15 -5.55 -9.60
C ARG A 94 6.66 -5.48 -9.71
N LEU A 95 7.23 -4.27 -9.66
CA LEU A 95 8.68 -4.07 -9.70
C LEU A 95 9.40 -4.72 -8.51
N VAL A 96 8.86 -4.60 -7.29
CA VAL A 96 9.44 -5.26 -6.11
C VAL A 96 9.30 -6.79 -6.25
N ALA A 97 8.15 -7.28 -6.70
CA ALA A 97 7.93 -8.71 -6.89
C ALA A 97 8.87 -9.32 -7.95
N SER A 98 9.10 -8.63 -9.07
CA SER A 98 9.99 -9.13 -10.14
C SER A 98 11.45 -9.23 -9.69
N GLU A 99 11.86 -8.38 -8.75
CA GLU A 99 13.24 -8.34 -8.25
C GLU A 99 13.42 -9.03 -6.89
N ALA A 100 12.38 -9.63 -6.32
CA ALA A 100 12.43 -10.22 -4.97
C ALA A 100 13.44 -11.37 -4.86
N GLY A 101 13.63 -12.16 -5.93
CA GLY A 101 14.65 -13.21 -5.95
C GLY A 101 16.09 -12.67 -5.93
N ARG A 102 16.30 -11.44 -6.44
CA ARG A 102 17.60 -10.76 -6.45
C ARG A 102 17.83 -9.94 -5.18
N PHE A 103 16.78 -9.32 -4.65
CA PHE A 103 16.82 -8.45 -3.48
C PHE A 103 15.82 -8.89 -2.40
N PRO A 104 16.00 -10.07 -1.79
CA PRO A 104 15.05 -10.61 -0.82
C PRO A 104 14.84 -9.67 0.37
N GLU A 105 15.92 -9.05 0.88
CA GLU A 105 15.86 -8.08 1.98
C GLU A 105 15.09 -6.80 1.62
N VAL A 106 15.16 -6.36 0.35
CA VAL A 106 14.42 -5.18 -0.12
C VAL A 106 12.92 -5.50 -0.22
N ALA A 107 12.58 -6.70 -0.69
CA ALA A 107 11.19 -7.16 -0.76
C ALA A 107 10.59 -7.39 0.62
N ALA A 108 11.32 -8.04 1.53
CA ALA A 108 10.91 -8.24 2.91
C ALA A 108 10.73 -6.90 3.63
N GLY A 109 11.69 -5.98 3.46
CA GLY A 109 11.59 -4.62 3.97
C GLY A 109 10.37 -3.90 3.42
N TYR A 110 10.09 -4.00 2.11
CA TYR A 110 8.87 -3.43 1.52
C TYR A 110 7.59 -3.96 2.16
N VAL A 111 7.48 -5.27 2.41
CA VAL A 111 6.29 -5.85 3.07
C VAL A 111 6.15 -5.35 4.51
N ALA A 112 7.22 -5.43 5.30
CA ALA A 112 7.22 -5.01 6.70
C ALA A 112 6.89 -3.51 6.85
N ASP A 113 7.53 -2.68 6.02
CA ASP A 113 7.40 -1.23 6.06
C ASP A 113 6.15 -0.70 5.36
N SER A 114 5.44 -1.51 4.57
CA SER A 114 4.18 -1.11 3.95
C SER A 114 3.00 -1.89 4.54
N TRP A 115 2.83 -3.14 4.12
CA TRP A 115 1.68 -3.96 4.46
C TRP A 115 1.54 -4.16 5.97
N ASP A 116 2.53 -4.78 6.61
CA ASP A 116 2.41 -5.21 8.01
C ASP A 116 2.20 -4.02 8.94
N ARG A 117 2.90 -2.91 8.68
CA ARG A 117 2.75 -1.68 9.45
C ARG A 117 1.40 -1.01 9.25
N ASN A 118 0.83 -1.01 8.05
CA ASN A 118 -0.53 -0.49 7.83
C ASN A 118 -1.59 -1.37 8.51
N ILE A 119 -1.42 -2.70 8.48
CA ILE A 119 -2.27 -3.64 9.21
C ILE A 119 -2.19 -3.39 10.72
N ALA A 120 -0.99 -3.19 11.28
CA ALA A 120 -0.81 -2.87 12.68
C ALA A 120 -1.51 -1.54 13.07
N ASN A 121 -1.40 -0.50 12.24
CA ASN A 121 -2.07 0.79 12.47
C ASN A 121 -3.60 0.67 12.44
N LEU A 122 -4.14 -0.06 11.45
CA LEU A 122 -5.57 -0.34 11.38
C LEU A 122 -6.02 -1.20 12.58
N GLY A 123 -5.24 -2.21 12.96
CA GLY A 123 -5.51 -3.05 14.13
C GLY A 123 -5.58 -2.23 15.41
N ALA A 124 -4.68 -1.26 15.60
CA ALA A 124 -4.75 -0.34 16.73
C ALA A 124 -6.05 0.50 16.72
N ALA A 125 -6.46 1.00 15.55
CA ALA A 125 -7.69 1.77 15.42
C ALA A 125 -8.96 0.91 15.67
N LEU A 126 -8.98 -0.32 15.17
CA LEU A 126 -10.05 -1.28 15.43
C LEU A 126 -10.10 -1.69 16.91
N GLY A 127 -8.95 -1.89 17.56
CA GLY A 127 -8.88 -2.16 19.00
C GLY A 127 -9.46 -1.02 19.84
N GLU A 128 -9.29 0.22 19.41
CA GLU A 128 -9.92 1.36 20.08
C GLU A 128 -11.44 1.37 19.93
N LEU A 129 -11.98 0.99 18.76
CA LEU A 129 -13.42 0.83 18.59
C LEU A 129 -14.00 -0.34 19.41
N ASP A 130 -13.22 -1.42 19.56
CA ASP A 130 -13.57 -2.56 20.42
C ASP A 130 -13.69 -2.13 21.88
N ARG A 131 -12.71 -1.38 22.40
CA ARG A 131 -12.78 -0.80 23.76
C ARG A 131 -13.98 0.12 23.97
N ARG A 132 -14.46 0.78 22.92
CA ARG A 132 -15.67 1.64 22.94
C ARG A 132 -16.96 0.86 22.73
N GLY A 133 -16.90 -0.46 22.59
CA GLY A 133 -18.04 -1.35 22.37
C GLY A 133 -18.73 -1.14 21.02
N ARG A 134 -18.02 -0.60 20.02
CA ARG A 134 -18.58 -0.36 18.67
C ARG A 134 -18.45 -1.56 17.74
N ILE A 135 -17.46 -2.40 18.01
CA ILE A 135 -17.21 -3.69 17.36
C ILE A 135 -16.68 -4.66 18.42
N ARG A 136 -16.54 -5.95 18.09
CA ARG A 136 -15.98 -7.00 18.96
C ARG A 136 -14.95 -7.81 18.18
N THR A 137 -13.69 -7.38 18.20
CA THR A 137 -12.65 -7.95 17.33
C THR A 137 -12.01 -9.22 17.90
N GLY A 138 -11.82 -9.26 19.23
CA GLY A 138 -11.03 -10.29 19.90
C GLY A 138 -9.53 -10.13 19.61
N ASP A 139 -9.13 -10.34 18.35
CA ASP A 139 -7.80 -10.00 17.83
C ASP A 139 -7.92 -8.88 16.77
N PRO A 140 -7.62 -7.62 17.15
CA PRO A 140 -7.72 -6.48 16.24
C PRO A 140 -6.81 -6.56 15.02
N VAL A 141 -5.64 -7.22 15.12
CA VAL A 141 -4.69 -7.34 14.00
C VAL A 141 -5.24 -8.31 12.95
N THR A 142 -5.79 -9.45 13.41
CA THR A 142 -6.49 -10.38 12.51
C THR A 142 -7.71 -9.71 11.87
N ALA A 143 -8.50 -8.95 12.62
CA ALA A 143 -9.65 -8.22 12.08
C ALA A 143 -9.21 -7.21 10.99
N ALA A 144 -8.13 -6.45 11.23
CA ALA A 144 -7.57 -5.53 10.25
C ALA A 144 -7.11 -6.24 8.96
N GLN A 145 -6.45 -7.39 9.10
CA GLN A 145 -5.99 -8.21 7.99
C GLN A 145 -7.15 -8.72 7.14
N GLN A 146 -8.21 -9.21 7.78
CA GLN A 146 -9.42 -9.69 7.11
C GLN A 146 -10.16 -8.55 6.41
N PHE A 147 -10.39 -7.43 7.09
CA PHE A 147 -11.05 -6.26 6.49
C PHE A 147 -10.29 -5.79 5.24
N THR A 148 -8.97 -5.65 5.35
CA THR A 148 -8.12 -5.24 4.22
C THR A 148 -8.30 -6.17 3.04
N TRP A 149 -8.27 -7.49 3.25
CA TRP A 149 -8.43 -8.45 2.16
C TRP A 149 -9.83 -8.46 1.56
N LEU A 150 -10.90 -8.33 2.36
CA LEU A 150 -12.26 -8.18 1.85
C LEU A 150 -12.37 -6.97 0.91
N VAL A 151 -11.69 -5.88 1.24
CA VAL A 151 -11.74 -4.63 0.47
C VAL A 151 -10.95 -4.68 -0.84
N VAL A 152 -9.79 -5.39 -0.89
CA VAL A 152 -8.85 -5.28 -2.03
C VAL A 152 -8.43 -6.58 -2.71
N ALA A 153 -8.69 -7.77 -2.14
CA ALA A 153 -8.04 -9.01 -2.62
C ALA A 153 -8.26 -9.30 -4.10
N ALA A 154 -9.51 -9.34 -4.55
CA ALA A 154 -9.87 -9.63 -5.94
C ALA A 154 -9.29 -8.60 -6.94
N PRO A 155 -9.53 -7.28 -6.79
CA PRO A 155 -8.99 -6.30 -7.73
C PRO A 155 -7.46 -6.18 -7.64
N LEU A 156 -6.85 -6.36 -6.47
CA LEU A 156 -5.40 -6.32 -6.32
C LEU A 156 -4.74 -7.49 -7.07
N ASN A 157 -5.29 -8.70 -6.93
CA ASN A 157 -4.77 -9.89 -7.61
C ASN A 157 -4.85 -9.74 -9.13
N ASP A 158 -6.05 -9.45 -9.65
CA ASP A 158 -6.29 -9.34 -11.09
C ASP A 158 -5.38 -8.26 -11.73
N ARG A 159 -5.36 -7.05 -11.17
CA ARG A 159 -4.59 -5.93 -11.74
C ARG A 159 -3.08 -6.09 -11.61
N THR A 160 -2.61 -6.68 -10.50
CA THR A 160 -1.17 -6.96 -10.40
C THR A 160 -0.75 -7.95 -11.48
N LEU A 161 -1.50 -9.04 -11.66
CA LEU A 161 -1.11 -10.10 -12.59
C LEU A 161 -1.27 -9.72 -14.06
N ARG A 162 -2.30 -8.94 -14.39
CA ARG A 162 -2.51 -8.44 -15.76
C ARG A 162 -1.60 -7.29 -16.15
N GLY A 163 -0.98 -6.63 -15.17
CA GLY A 163 -0.23 -5.39 -15.42
C GLY A 163 -1.11 -4.23 -15.85
N ASP A 164 -2.42 -4.28 -15.55
CA ASP A 164 -3.37 -3.23 -15.92
C ASP A 164 -3.20 -2.02 -14.99
N ASP A 165 -2.88 -0.89 -15.60
CA ASP A 165 -2.73 0.41 -14.93
C ASP A 165 -3.98 1.28 -15.08
N THR A 166 -5.01 0.76 -15.77
CA THR A 166 -6.29 1.46 -15.93
C THR A 166 -6.98 1.57 -14.57
N PRO A 167 -7.40 2.79 -14.17
CA PRO A 167 -8.16 2.98 -12.94
C PRO A 167 -9.40 2.07 -12.93
N PRO A 168 -9.70 1.42 -11.80
CA PRO A 168 -10.91 0.61 -11.68
C PRO A 168 -12.17 1.44 -11.88
N ASP A 169 -13.23 0.81 -12.38
CA ASP A 169 -14.56 1.40 -12.30
C ASP A 169 -14.90 1.64 -10.82
N ARG A 170 -15.31 2.87 -10.53
CA ARG A 170 -15.72 3.27 -9.18
C ARG A 170 -16.96 2.51 -8.73
N ALA A 171 -17.88 2.18 -9.63
CA ALA A 171 -19.09 1.43 -9.28
C ALA A 171 -18.78 0.00 -8.82
N ASP A 172 -17.86 -0.67 -9.52
CA ASP A 172 -17.40 -2.02 -9.14
C ASP A 172 -16.68 -1.99 -7.80
N LEU A 173 -15.77 -1.02 -7.60
CA LEU A 173 -15.08 -0.86 -6.33
C LEU A 173 -16.03 -0.57 -5.17
N ASP A 174 -17.05 0.26 -5.39
CA ASP A 174 -18.03 0.60 -4.37
C ASP A 174 -18.87 -0.62 -3.97
N THR A 175 -19.25 -1.44 -4.94
CA THR A 175 -19.93 -2.72 -4.70
C THR A 175 -19.08 -3.65 -3.82
N ILE A 176 -17.78 -3.76 -4.10
CA ILE A 176 -16.84 -4.54 -3.28
C ILE A 176 -16.71 -3.94 -1.88
N ALA A 177 -16.61 -2.61 -1.77
CA ALA A 177 -16.45 -1.92 -0.49
C ALA A 177 -17.66 -2.13 0.42
N ILE A 178 -18.88 -2.01 -0.12
CA ILE A 178 -20.13 -2.26 0.61
C ILE A 178 -20.18 -3.71 1.10
N ALA A 179 -19.96 -4.68 0.21
CA ALA A 179 -19.98 -6.10 0.58
C ALA A 179 -18.90 -6.46 1.62
N ALA A 180 -17.73 -5.83 1.55
CA ALA A 180 -16.65 -5.99 2.53
C ALA A 180 -17.06 -5.48 3.92
N VAL A 181 -17.68 -4.30 3.99
CA VAL A 181 -18.16 -3.71 5.25
C VAL A 181 -19.28 -4.57 5.85
N ASP A 182 -20.25 -4.99 5.04
CA ASP A 182 -21.36 -5.83 5.49
C ASP A 182 -20.84 -7.17 6.06
N THR A 183 -19.92 -7.82 5.34
CA THR A 183 -19.29 -9.08 5.79
C THR A 183 -18.49 -8.87 7.09
N PHE A 184 -17.74 -7.77 7.17
CA PHE A 184 -16.94 -7.46 8.36
C PHE A 184 -17.83 -7.22 9.58
N LEU A 185 -18.90 -6.42 9.43
CA LEU A 185 -19.84 -6.12 10.52
C LEU A 185 -20.70 -7.33 10.89
N ALA A 186 -21.02 -8.23 9.96
CA ALA A 186 -21.68 -9.48 10.29
C ALA A 186 -20.82 -10.35 11.24
N ARG A 187 -19.49 -10.28 11.12
CA ARG A 187 -18.56 -11.02 11.99
C ARG A 187 -18.22 -10.30 13.28
N TYR A 188 -17.99 -9.00 13.21
CA TYR A 188 -17.36 -8.18 14.24
C TYR A 188 -18.25 -7.07 14.80
N GLY A 189 -19.49 -6.95 14.33
CA GLY A 189 -20.47 -6.01 14.90
C GLY A 189 -20.80 -6.30 16.37
N PRO A 190 -21.43 -5.33 17.05
CA PRO A 190 -21.85 -5.47 18.44
C PRO A 190 -22.87 -6.60 18.67
#